data_AF-A0A7X7L7E9-F1
#
_entry.id   AF-A0A7X7L7E9-F1
#
_cell.length_a   1.000
_cell.length_b   1.000
_cell.length_c   1.000
_cell.angle_alpha   90.00
_cell.angle_beta   90.00
_cell.angle_gamma   90.00
#
_symmetry.space_group_name_H-M   'P 1'
#
loop_
_entity.id
_entity.type
_entity.pdbx_description
1 polymer ?
#
loop_
_entity_poly.entity_id
_entity_poly.type
_entity_poly.pdbx_seq_one_letter_code
_entity_poly.pdbx_strand_id
1 'polypeptide(L)'
;MEDNNLTQQFICKMTEGIIGDKWPVGNTLPSFRDLAKEYGVSRSVINTAIAVLESKGYVEIVTRKGAVVRDWKKEGTVTVLNDAISLGYF
;
A
#
# COMPACT_ATOMS: atom_id res chain seq x y z
N MET A 1 -6.91 0.56 -21.69
CA MET A 1 -7.59 1.42 -20.69
C MET A 1 -7.98 0.55 -19.49
N GLU A 2 -7.07 -0.33 -19.01
CA GLU A 2 -7.42 -1.44 -18.09
C GLU A 2 -6.62 -1.42 -16.78
N ASP A 3 -5.59 -0.57 -16.67
CA ASP A 3 -4.62 -0.60 -15.57
C ASP A 3 -5.17 -0.04 -14.25
N ASN A 4 -6.22 0.78 -14.29
CA ASN A 4 -6.79 1.40 -13.09
C ASN A 4 -7.42 0.37 -12.13
N ASN A 5 -8.07 -0.67 -12.64
CA ASN A 5 -8.76 -1.65 -11.78
C ASN A 5 -7.76 -2.54 -11.02
N LEU A 6 -6.73 -3.04 -11.71
CA LEU A 6 -5.67 -3.85 -11.09
C LEU A 6 -4.89 -3.05 -10.04
N THR A 7 -4.61 -1.78 -10.33
CA THR A 7 -3.99 -0.86 -9.36
C THR A 7 -4.85 -0.74 -8.10
N GLN A 8 -6.16 -0.49 -8.25
CA GLN A 8 -7.08 -0.34 -7.13
C GLN A 8 -7.23 -1.63 -6.32
N GLN A 9 -7.33 -2.80 -6.98
CA GLN A 9 -7.37 -4.08 -6.28
C GLN A 9 -6.11 -4.33 -5.46
N PHE A 10 -4.93 -4.02 -6.02
CA PHE A 10 -3.67 -4.15 -5.31
C PHE A 10 -3.62 -3.22 -4.08
N ILE A 11 -4.01 -1.95 -4.24
CA ILE A 11 -4.09 -0.99 -3.12
C ILE A 11 -5.03 -1.51 -2.04
N CYS A 12 -6.25 -1.94 -2.41
CA CYS A 12 -7.24 -2.44 -1.47
C CYS A 12 -6.69 -3.63 -0.68
N LYS A 13 -6.07 -4.61 -1.35
CA LYS A 13 -5.46 -5.77 -0.69
C LYS A 13 -4.29 -5.40 0.22
N MET A 14 -3.48 -4.43 -0.17
CA MET A 14 -2.37 -3.94 0.65
C MET A 14 -2.91 -3.23 1.89
N THR A 15 -3.85 -2.31 1.73
CA THR A 15 -4.51 -1.59 2.83
C THR A 15 -5.19 -2.53 3.81
N GLU A 16 -5.95 -3.51 3.31
CA GLU A 16 -6.63 -4.51 4.13
C GLU A 16 -5.63 -5.35 4.94
N GLY A 17 -4.48 -5.71 4.37
CA GLY A 17 -3.41 -6.41 5.09
C GLY A 17 -2.65 -5.52 6.07
N ILE A 18 -2.41 -4.26 5.75
CA ILE A 18 -1.75 -3.29 6.65
C ILE A 18 -2.64 -3.00 7.86
N ILE A 19 -3.95 -2.87 7.65
CA ILE A 19 -4.93 -2.64 8.71
C ILE A 19 -5.18 -3.91 9.52
N GLY A 20 -5.25 -5.06 8.85
CA GLY A 20 -5.40 -6.38 9.46
C GLY A 20 -4.14 -6.95 10.12
N ASP A 21 -3.12 -6.13 10.39
CA ASP A 21 -1.86 -6.50 11.06
C ASP A 21 -0.97 -7.52 10.31
N LYS A 22 -1.26 -7.80 9.03
CA LYS A 22 -0.47 -8.71 8.19
C LYS A 22 0.91 -8.15 7.86
N TRP A 23 1.02 -6.83 7.74
CA TRP A 23 2.29 -6.14 7.59
C TRP A 23 2.46 -5.10 8.69
N PRO A 24 3.32 -5.35 9.69
CA PRO A 24 3.50 -4.44 10.78
C PRO A 24 4.12 -3.12 10.31
N VAL A 25 3.70 -2.04 10.96
CA VAL A 25 4.24 -0.70 10.73
C VAL A 25 5.74 -0.66 10.98
N GLY A 26 6.48 0.01 10.10
CA GLY A 26 7.95 0.03 10.08
C GLY A 26 8.58 -1.16 9.35
N ASN A 27 7.82 -2.15 8.90
CA ASN A 27 8.38 -3.26 8.14
C ASN A 27 8.65 -2.86 6.68
N THR A 28 9.73 -3.36 6.11
CA THR A 28 10.05 -3.13 4.70
C THR A 28 9.20 -4.04 3.83
N LEU A 29 8.52 -3.48 2.84
CA LEU A 29 7.74 -4.23 1.86
C LEU A 29 8.66 -4.99 0.92
N PRO A 30 8.18 -6.11 0.35
CA PRO A 30 8.90 -6.80 -0.72
C PRO A 30 9.17 -5.83 -1.89
N SER A 31 10.22 -6.12 -2.65
CA SER A 31 10.56 -5.29 -3.81
C SER A 31 9.38 -5.18 -4.78
N PHE A 32 9.25 -4.03 -5.42
CA PHE A 32 8.21 -3.77 -6.43
C PHE A 32 8.13 -4.87 -7.50
N ARG A 33 9.26 -5.45 -7.86
CA ARG A 33 9.36 -6.54 -8.83
C ARG A 33 8.79 -7.86 -8.32
N ASP A 34 8.95 -8.14 -7.03
CA ASP A 34 8.40 -9.34 -6.39
C ASP A 34 6.89 -9.18 -6.21
N LEU A 35 6.42 -8.00 -5.76
CA LEU A 35 5.00 -7.68 -5.70
C LEU A 35 4.34 -7.76 -7.09
N ALA A 36 5.01 -7.25 -8.13
CA ALA A 36 4.54 -7.37 -9.51
C ALA A 36 4.36 -8.84 -9.95
N LYS A 37 5.30 -9.71 -9.59
CA LYS A 37 5.26 -11.13 -9.92
C LYS A 37 4.21 -11.89 -9.11
N GLU A 38 4.14 -11.64 -7.81
CA GLU A 38 3.24 -12.32 -6.88
C GLU A 38 1.78 -12.01 -7.18
N TYR A 39 1.48 -10.74 -7.49
CA TYR A 39 0.12 -10.29 -7.81
C TYR A 39 -0.19 -10.32 -9.32
N GLY A 40 0.78 -10.70 -10.17
CA GLY A 40 0.59 -10.80 -11.62
C GLY A 40 0.32 -9.45 -12.31
N VAL A 41 0.80 -8.34 -11.74
CA VAL A 41 0.54 -6.99 -12.23
C VAL A 41 1.76 -6.37 -12.94
N SER A 42 1.50 -5.46 -13.87
CA SER A 42 2.56 -4.74 -14.59
C SER A 42 3.37 -3.82 -13.67
N ARG A 43 4.65 -3.58 -14.01
CA ARG A 43 5.51 -2.65 -13.24
C ARG A 43 4.92 -1.24 -13.16
N SER A 44 4.27 -0.78 -14.22
CA SER A 44 3.59 0.52 -14.25
C SER A 44 2.46 0.59 -13.21
N VAL A 45 1.65 -0.49 -13.11
CA VAL A 45 0.57 -0.62 -12.14
C VAL A 45 1.10 -0.58 -10.70
N ILE A 46 2.17 -1.32 -10.41
CA ILE A 46 2.82 -1.28 -9.08
C ILE A 46 3.32 0.12 -8.77
N ASN A 47 3.99 0.78 -9.72
CA ASN A 47 4.55 2.10 -9.49
C ASN A 47 3.44 3.13 -9.17
N THR A 48 2.34 3.10 -9.93
CA THR A 48 1.15 3.91 -9.64
C THR A 48 0.52 3.54 -8.30
N ALA A 49 0.36 2.25 -7.99
CA ALA A 49 -0.24 1.81 -6.74
C ALA A 49 0.56 2.25 -5.52
N ILE A 50 1.88 2.13 -5.60
CA ILE A 50 2.79 2.55 -4.53
C ILE A 50 2.77 4.06 -4.38
N ALA A 51 2.79 4.83 -5.47
CA ALA A 51 2.67 6.28 -5.41
C ALA A 51 1.35 6.70 -4.75
N VAL A 52 0.24 5.98 -5.01
CA VAL A 52 -1.03 6.22 -4.33
C VAL A 52 -0.97 5.84 -2.85
N LEU A 53 -0.40 4.67 -2.50
CA LEU A 53 -0.24 4.24 -1.11
C LEU A 53 0.65 5.22 -0.32
N GLU A 54 1.69 5.76 -0.95
CA GLU A 54 2.57 6.79 -0.39
C GLU A 54 1.81 8.10 -0.19
N SER A 55 1.09 8.56 -1.22
CA SER A 55 0.27 9.77 -1.12
C SER A 55 -0.82 9.66 -0.06
N LYS A 56 -1.38 8.46 0.14
CA LYS A 56 -2.32 8.19 1.22
C LYS A 56 -1.65 8.15 2.60
N GLY A 57 -0.35 7.85 2.68
CA GLY A 57 0.42 7.76 3.92
C GLY A 57 0.52 6.35 4.52
N TYR A 58 0.21 5.30 3.74
CA TYR A 58 0.38 3.91 4.18
C TYR A 58 1.83 3.43 4.12
N VAL A 59 2.58 3.92 3.13
CA VAL A 59 3.96 3.51 2.87
C VAL A 59 4.82 4.73 2.59
N GLU A 60 6.12 4.57 2.72
CA GLU A 60 7.11 5.58 2.35
C GLU A 60 8.21 4.95 1.52
N ILE A 61 8.57 5.58 0.40
CA ILE A 61 9.69 5.11 -0.42
C ILE A 61 11.00 5.68 0.15
N VAL A 62 11.81 4.81 0.75
CA VAL A 62 13.11 5.19 1.29
C VAL A 62 14.22 4.77 0.31
N THR A 63 14.97 5.76 -0.17
CA THR A 63 16.14 5.54 -1.04
C THR A 63 17.08 4.50 -0.44
N ARG A 64 17.44 3.47 -1.21
CA ARG A 64 18.26 2.29 -0.82
C ARG A 64 17.59 1.23 0.05
N LYS A 65 16.41 1.46 0.63
CA LYS A 65 15.65 0.44 1.40
C LYS A 65 14.41 -0.08 0.68
N GLY A 66 13.83 0.71 -0.22
CA GLY A 66 12.58 0.35 -0.92
C GLY A 66 11.36 0.96 -0.24
N ALA A 67 10.18 0.36 -0.44
CA ALA A 67 8.96 0.80 0.22
C ALA A 67 8.91 0.28 1.66
N VAL A 68 8.66 1.15 2.63
CA VAL A 68 8.52 0.81 4.06
C VAL A 68 7.11 1.15 4.49
N VAL A 69 6.44 0.25 5.23
CA VAL A 69 5.11 0.52 5.80
C VAL A 69 5.25 1.60 6.85
N ARG A 70 4.52 2.70 6.72
CA ARG A 70 4.53 3.78 7.71
C ARG A 70 3.50 3.48 8.81
N ASP A 71 3.68 4.11 9.97
CA ASP A 71 2.73 3.96 11.07
C ASP A 71 1.43 4.70 10.74
N TRP A 72 0.50 4.02 10.08
CA TRP A 72 -0.77 4.59 9.67
C TRP A 72 -1.68 4.95 10.85
N LYS A 73 -1.46 4.37 12.05
CA LYS A 73 -2.20 4.73 13.27
C LYS A 73 -1.69 6.04 13.86
N LYS A 74 -0.41 6.36 13.69
CA LYS A 74 0.26 7.51 14.32
C LYS A 74 0.54 8.67 13.37
N GLU A 75 0.84 8.37 12.11
CA GLU A 75 1.26 9.29 11.06
C GLU A 75 0.34 9.23 9.83
N GLY A 76 -0.74 8.43 9.88
CA GLY A 76 -1.69 8.31 8.78
C GLY A 76 -2.47 9.60 8.55
N THR A 77 -2.62 9.98 7.28
CA THR A 77 -3.49 11.08 6.86
C THR A 77 -4.95 10.73 7.13
N VAL A 78 -5.84 11.74 7.20
CA VAL A 78 -7.31 11.59 7.34
C VAL A 78 -7.88 10.54 6.38
N THR A 79 -7.29 10.40 5.18
CA THR A 79 -7.66 9.37 4.20
C THR A 79 -7.52 7.94 4.72
N VAL A 80 -6.46 7.65 5.49
CA VAL A 80 -6.22 6.32 6.06
C VAL A 80 -7.24 5.99 7.14
N LEU A 81 -7.55 6.98 7.99
CA LEU A 81 -8.60 6.85 8.99
C LEU A 81 -9.95 6.59 8.30
N ASN A 82 -10.25 7.30 7.23
CA ASN A 82 -11.47 7.09 6.45
C ASN A 82 -11.54 5.71 5.80
N ASP A 83 -10.43 5.20 5.25
CA ASP A 83 -10.34 3.83 4.72
C ASP A 83 -10.54 2.79 5.85
N ALA A 84 -9.93 2.97 7.02
CA ALA A 84 -10.09 2.06 8.16
C ALA A 84 -11.53 2.03 8.71
N ILE A 85 -12.19 3.19 8.76
CA ILE A 85 -13.61 3.31 9.10
C ILE A 85 -14.48 2.63 8.04
N SER A 86 -14.18 2.85 6.76
CA SER A 86 -14.92 2.26 5.64
C SER A 86 -14.78 0.72 5.59
N LEU A 87 -13.66 0.19 6.06
CA LEU A 87 -13.40 -1.24 6.18
C LEU A 87 -13.94 -1.86 7.47
N GLY A 88 -14.53 -1.07 8.38
CA GLY A 88 -15.13 -1.55 9.62
C GLY A 88 -14.12 -1.96 10.70
N TYR A 89 -12.89 -1.42 10.65
CA TYR A 89 -11.83 -1.70 11.63
C TYR A 89 -11.79 -0.71 12.80
N PHE A 90 -12.79 0.16 12.93
CA PHE A 90 -12.94 1.15 14.00
C PHE A 90 -14.33 1.05 14.63
#